data_AF-A0A8X8WRS9-F1
#
_entry.id   AF-A0A8X8WRS9-F1
#
_cell.length_a   1.000
_cell.length_b   1.000
_cell.length_c   1.000
_cell.angle_alpha   90.00
_cell.angle_beta   90.00
_cell.angle_gamma   90.00
#
_symmetry.space_group_name_H-M   'P 1'
#
loop_
_entity.id
_entity.type
_entity.pdbx_description
1 polymer ?
#
loop_
_entity_poly.entity_id
_entity_poly.type
_entity_poly.pdbx_seq_one_letter_code
_entity_poly.pdbx_strand_id
1 'polypeptide(L)'
;MVSALSVNTTLKQHPLIWSAMNLPHDACKLLAVPSPIGGVLVIGANTIHYHSQSASCHLGLNNFAVPADGSQEMPRFGFTTELDATTATWLTNDVAVFSTKSGELLLLTLVYDGRLAIYYSHLVLLLVTYGSAVFILFN
;
A
#
# COMPACT_ATOMS: atom_id res chain seq x y z
N MET A 1 12.77 9.07 -3.61
CA MET A 1 13.48 7.97 -2.91
C MET A 1 12.84 7.76 -1.55
N VAL A 2 12.83 6.52 -1.04
CA VAL A 2 12.51 6.21 0.36
C VAL A 2 13.76 5.68 1.03
N SER A 3 14.01 6.09 2.27
CA SER A 3 15.21 5.74 3.03
C SER A 3 14.82 5.31 4.43
N ALA A 4 15.40 4.21 4.91
CA ALA A 4 15.24 3.71 6.26
C ALA A 4 16.51 4.00 7.07
N LEU A 5 16.34 4.75 8.15
CA LEU A 5 17.42 5.12 9.08
C LEU A 5 17.21 4.39 10.41
N SER A 6 18.27 3.79 10.94
CA SER A 6 18.26 3.26 12.30
C SER A 6 18.79 4.34 13.25
N VAL A 7 17.96 4.82 14.16
CA VAL A 7 18.33 5.92 15.07
C VAL A 7 18.75 5.35 16.43
N ASN A 8 20.03 5.49 16.76
CA ASN A 8 20.56 5.18 18.09
C ASN A 8 20.65 6.47 18.90
N THR A 9 19.75 6.61 19.89
CA THR A 9 19.65 7.82 20.72
C THR A 9 20.78 7.92 21.75
N THR A 10 21.37 6.81 22.19
CA THR A 10 22.50 6.78 23.14
C THR A 10 23.80 7.24 22.48
N LEU A 11 24.14 6.66 21.32
CA LEU A 11 25.35 6.99 20.57
C LEU A 11 25.18 8.22 19.65
N LYS A 12 23.96 8.76 19.55
CA LYS A 12 23.58 9.86 18.64
C LYS A 12 23.96 9.58 17.18
N GLN A 13 23.87 8.32 16.77
CA GLN A 13 24.16 7.87 15.40
C GLN A 13 22.87 7.51 14.68
N HIS A 14 22.85 7.73 13.36
CA HIS A 14 21.70 7.43 12.51
C HIS A 14 22.12 6.81 11.17
N PRO A 15 22.71 5.60 11.16
CA PRO A 15 23.08 4.94 9.91
C PRO A 15 21.87 4.71 8.98
N LEU A 16 22.10 4.90 7.69
CA LEU A 16 21.20 4.47 6.61
C LEU A 16 21.29 2.96 6.46
N ILE A 17 20.17 2.27 6.67
CA ILE A 17 20.11 0.79 6.58
C ILE A 17 19.84 0.36 5.14
N TRP A 18 18.86 1.00 4.51
CA TRP A 18 18.51 0.73 3.11
C TRP A 18 17.79 1.93 2.50
N SER A 19 17.79 2.01 1.18
CA SER A 19 17.00 2.98 0.42
C SER A 19 16.47 2.34 -0.86
N ALA A 20 15.33 2.84 -1.33
CA ALA A 20 14.78 2.51 -2.63
C ALA A 20 14.65 3.79 -3.47
N MET A 21 15.17 3.72 -4.68
CA MET A 21 15.15 4.79 -5.68
C MET A 21 13.96 4.60 -6.63
N ASN A 22 13.73 5.56 -7.53
CA ASN A 22 12.67 5.49 -8.54
C ASN A 22 11.29 5.27 -7.93
N LEU A 23 10.92 6.11 -6.95
CA LEU A 23 9.54 6.18 -6.50
C LEU A 23 8.71 6.94 -7.54
N PRO A 24 7.42 6.61 -7.69
CA PRO A 24 6.56 7.31 -8.62
C PRO A 24 6.41 8.78 -8.20
N HIS A 25 6.20 9.65 -9.18
CA HIS A 25 6.14 11.10 -8.98
C HIS A 25 4.92 11.55 -8.17
N ASP A 26 3.89 10.72 -8.12
CA ASP A 26 2.62 10.95 -7.43
C ASP A 26 2.57 10.31 -6.03
N ALA A 27 3.71 9.81 -5.52
CA ALA A 27 3.83 9.30 -4.16
C ALA A 27 3.47 10.39 -3.12
N CYS A 28 2.45 10.14 -2.30
CA CYS A 28 1.91 11.13 -1.37
C CYS A 28 1.96 10.70 0.10
N LYS A 29 1.90 9.38 0.41
CA LYS A 29 1.86 8.88 1.79
C LYS A 29 2.72 7.63 1.97
N LEU A 30 3.18 7.43 3.21
CA LEU A 30 3.85 6.21 3.66
C LEU A 30 2.99 5.53 4.73
N LEU A 31 2.86 4.22 4.62
CA LEU A 31 2.18 3.38 5.60
C LEU A 31 3.12 2.24 6.01
N ALA A 32 3.56 2.23 7.26
CA ALA A 32 4.41 1.16 7.78
C ALA A 32 3.65 -0.16 7.80
N VAL A 33 4.27 -1.23 7.32
CA VAL A 33 3.64 -2.56 7.28
C VAL A 33 3.88 -3.26 8.62
N PRO A 34 2.83 -3.78 9.29
CA PRO A 34 2.97 -4.45 10.57
C PRO A 34 3.84 -5.72 10.51
N SER A 35 4.32 -6.13 11.67
CA SER A 35 4.90 -7.46 11.86
C SER A 35 3.82 -8.53 11.58
N PRO A 36 4.13 -9.65 10.92
CA PRO A 36 5.47 -10.18 10.60
C PRO A 36 6.02 -9.82 9.22
N ILE A 37 5.22 -9.21 8.34
CA ILE A 37 5.63 -8.92 6.95
C ILE A 37 6.71 -7.83 6.95
N GLY A 38 6.48 -6.74 7.70
CA GLY A 38 7.40 -5.62 7.78
C GLY A 38 7.54 -4.84 6.46
N GLY A 39 8.37 -3.80 6.48
CA GLY A 39 8.53 -2.90 5.33
C GLY A 39 7.59 -1.69 5.34
N VAL A 40 7.38 -1.09 4.18
CA VAL A 40 6.61 0.14 4.01
C VAL A 40 5.84 0.11 2.70
N LEU A 41 4.59 0.57 2.74
CA LEU A 41 3.80 0.91 1.56
C LEU A 41 3.98 2.40 1.25
N VAL A 42 4.40 2.68 0.03
CA VAL A 42 4.40 4.00 -0.59
C VAL A 42 3.13 4.11 -1.40
N ILE A 43 2.25 5.01 -0.97
CA ILE A 43 0.93 5.23 -1.57
C ILE A 43 1.07 6.44 -2.50
N GLY A 44 0.86 6.22 -3.79
CA GLY A 44 0.65 7.26 -4.80
C GLY A 44 -0.82 7.43 -5.13
N ALA A 45 -1.13 8.45 -5.94
CA ALA A 45 -2.49 8.64 -6.44
C ALA A 45 -2.92 7.48 -7.37
N ASN A 46 -1.99 6.99 -8.18
CA ASN A 46 -2.26 6.01 -9.23
C ASN A 46 -1.58 4.65 -8.98
N THR A 47 -0.69 4.55 -7.98
CA THR A 47 0.08 3.35 -7.69
C THR A 47 0.24 3.09 -6.20
N ILE A 48 0.46 1.83 -5.85
CA ILE A 48 0.90 1.41 -4.51
C ILE A 48 2.20 0.64 -4.69
N HIS A 49 3.24 1.01 -3.94
CA HIS A 49 4.53 0.34 -3.97
C HIS A 49 4.85 -0.18 -2.59
N TYR A 50 5.14 -1.47 -2.48
CA TYR A 50 5.75 -2.03 -1.28
C TYR A 50 7.27 -2.02 -1.40
N HIS A 51 7.94 -1.62 -0.33
CA HIS A 51 9.38 -1.71 -0.19
C HIS A 51 9.76 -2.28 1.17
N SER A 52 10.74 -3.16 1.15
CA SER A 52 11.44 -3.68 2.32
C SER A 52 12.93 -3.78 2.00
N GLN A 53 13.74 -4.17 2.99
CA GLN A 53 15.18 -4.35 2.78
C GLN A 53 15.50 -5.45 1.74
N SER A 54 14.63 -6.44 1.58
CA SER A 54 14.89 -7.63 0.73
C SER A 54 13.96 -7.76 -0.47
N ALA A 55 12.83 -7.05 -0.50
CA ALA A 55 11.81 -7.19 -1.53
C ALA A 55 11.14 -5.87 -1.87
N SER A 56 10.72 -5.73 -3.12
CA SER A 56 9.86 -4.66 -3.60
C SER A 56 8.81 -5.22 -4.56
N CYS A 57 7.63 -4.62 -4.56
CA CYS A 57 6.61 -4.87 -5.57
C CYS A 57 5.73 -3.63 -5.72
N HIS A 58 4.99 -3.56 -6.82
CA HIS A 58 4.21 -2.39 -7.18
C HIS A 58 2.92 -2.81 -7.87
N LEU A 59 1.91 -1.95 -7.75
CA LEU A 59 0.56 -2.18 -8.21
C LEU A 59 0.02 -0.91 -8.82
N GLY A 60 -0.50 -1.00 -10.05
CA GLY A 60 -1.17 0.09 -10.74
C GLY A 60 -2.67 0.08 -10.47
N LEU A 61 -3.20 1.24 -10.10
CA LEU A 61 -4.61 1.40 -9.73
C LEU A 61 -5.48 1.92 -10.88
N ASN A 62 -4.88 2.54 -11.89
CA ASN A 62 -5.58 3.12 -13.03
C ASN A 62 -4.66 3.20 -14.26
N ASN A 63 -5.16 3.78 -15.35
CA ASN A 63 -4.41 3.92 -16.61
C ASN A 63 -3.28 4.96 -16.55
N PHE A 64 -3.34 5.92 -15.62
CA PHE A 64 -2.31 6.92 -15.39
C PHE A 64 -1.13 6.39 -14.55
N ALA A 65 -1.23 5.17 -14.05
CA ALA A 65 -0.16 4.50 -13.35
C ALA A 65 1.05 4.28 -14.29
N VAL A 66 2.16 4.99 -14.04
CA VAL A 66 3.39 4.90 -14.84
C VAL A 66 4.45 4.16 -14.03
N PRO A 67 5.06 3.07 -14.55
CA PRO A 67 6.18 2.42 -13.87
C PRO A 67 7.38 3.36 -13.82
N ALA A 68 8.03 3.42 -12.66
CA ALA A 68 9.08 4.40 -12.38
C ALA A 68 10.40 4.16 -13.13
N ASP A 69 10.59 2.99 -13.72
CA ASP A 69 11.80 2.61 -14.48
C ASP A 69 11.56 2.48 -16.00
N GLY A 70 10.35 2.81 -16.48
CA GLY A 70 9.97 2.68 -17.89
C GLY A 70 9.95 1.25 -18.43
N SER A 71 10.07 0.24 -17.55
CA SER A 71 10.06 -1.18 -17.91
C SER A 71 8.77 -1.88 -17.46
N GLN A 72 8.61 -3.12 -17.95
CA GLN A 72 7.56 -4.15 -17.87
C GLN A 72 6.22 -3.81 -17.17
N GLU A 73 5.11 -4.25 -17.81
CA GLU A 73 3.72 -4.17 -17.33
C GLU A 73 3.59 -4.21 -15.80
N MET A 74 3.33 -3.05 -15.23
CA MET A 74 2.87 -2.96 -13.86
C MET A 74 1.55 -3.74 -13.74
N PRO A 75 1.43 -4.68 -12.79
CA PRO A 75 0.19 -5.41 -12.58
C PRO A 75 -0.95 -4.41 -12.37
N ARG A 76 -1.99 -4.54 -13.20
CA ARG A 76 -3.23 -3.78 -13.10
C ARG A 76 -4.36 -4.79 -13.00
N PHE A 77 -5.35 -4.51 -12.18
CA PHE A 77 -6.58 -5.30 -12.11
C PHE A 77 -7.69 -4.58 -12.89
N GLY A 78 -8.77 -5.31 -13.20
CA GLY A 78 -9.84 -4.88 -14.12
C GLY A 78 -10.72 -3.71 -13.66
N PHE A 79 -10.28 -2.93 -12.68
CA PHE A 79 -10.96 -1.76 -12.14
C PHE A 79 -9.98 -0.60 -11.95
N THR A 80 -10.49 0.63 -12.00
CA THR A 80 -9.73 1.87 -12.02
C THR A 80 -10.12 2.73 -10.81
N THR A 81 -9.16 3.04 -9.94
CA THR A 81 -9.36 3.93 -8.79
C THR A 81 -8.22 4.93 -8.62
N GLU A 82 -8.49 6.01 -7.92
CA GLU A 82 -7.51 7.02 -7.49
C GLU A 82 -7.43 7.05 -5.96
N LEU A 83 -6.21 7.10 -5.43
CA LEU A 83 -5.91 7.19 -4.00
C LEU A 83 -5.36 8.56 -3.60
N ASP A 84 -5.63 9.60 -4.38
CA ASP A 84 -5.30 10.95 -3.97
C ASP A 84 -6.11 11.35 -2.73
N ALA A 85 -5.44 12.01 -1.79
CA ALA A 85 -6.00 12.36 -0.48
C ALA A 85 -6.60 11.18 0.32
N THR A 86 -6.25 9.93 -0.01
CA THR A 86 -6.78 8.75 0.71
C THR A 86 -6.36 8.70 2.17
N THR A 87 -7.22 8.19 3.05
CA THR A 87 -6.81 7.80 4.42
C THR A 87 -6.71 6.29 4.48
N ALA A 88 -5.61 5.78 5.03
CA ALA A 88 -5.36 4.35 5.12
C ALA A 88 -5.04 3.91 6.54
N THR A 89 -5.53 2.74 6.95
CA THR A 89 -5.19 2.11 8.22
C THR A 89 -5.18 0.59 8.08
N TRP A 90 -4.39 -0.07 8.91
CA TRP A 90 -4.38 -1.53 9.01
C TRP A 90 -5.60 -2.03 9.81
N LEU A 91 -6.27 -3.05 9.29
CA LEU A 91 -7.24 -3.85 10.04
C LEU A 91 -6.57 -5.06 10.68
N THR A 92 -5.66 -5.69 9.94
CA THR A 92 -4.83 -6.81 10.39
C THR A 92 -3.40 -6.61 9.91
N ASN A 93 -2.50 -7.57 10.15
CA ASN A 93 -1.09 -7.44 9.77
C ASN A 93 -0.84 -7.52 8.26
N ASP A 94 -1.82 -8.05 7.53
CA ASP A 94 -1.81 -8.32 6.09
C ASP A 94 -2.92 -7.57 5.35
N VAL A 95 -3.87 -6.97 6.05
CA VAL A 95 -5.02 -6.29 5.44
C VAL A 95 -5.11 -4.83 5.87
N ALA A 96 -5.06 -3.91 4.89
CA ALA A 96 -5.27 -2.48 5.08
C ALA A 96 -6.56 -2.01 4.41
N VAL A 97 -7.24 -1.04 5.03
CA VAL A 97 -8.37 -0.33 4.43
C VAL A 97 -7.92 1.06 3.99
N PHE A 98 -8.37 1.45 2.80
CA PHE A 98 -8.23 2.77 2.21
C PHE A 98 -9.61 3.40 2.06
N SER A 99 -9.76 4.63 2.54
CA SER A 99 -10.91 5.48 2.23
C SER A 99 -10.51 6.47 1.16
N THR A 100 -11.16 6.43 0.01
CA THR A 100 -10.92 7.36 -1.11
C THR A 100 -11.60 8.71 -0.86
N LYS A 101 -11.26 9.73 -1.66
CA LYS A 101 -11.96 11.03 -1.67
C LYS A 101 -13.43 10.93 -2.09
N SER A 102 -13.80 9.92 -2.87
CA SER A 102 -15.17 9.63 -3.31
C SER A 102 -16.03 8.99 -2.22
N GLY A 103 -15.42 8.59 -1.09
CA GLY A 103 -16.10 7.88 -0.01
C GLY A 103 -16.16 6.36 -0.20
N GLU A 104 -15.44 5.83 -1.19
CA GLU A 104 -15.30 4.39 -1.40
C GLU A 104 -14.28 3.82 -0.40
N LEU A 105 -14.56 2.60 0.07
CA LEU A 105 -13.65 1.84 0.91
C LEU A 105 -13.04 0.72 0.08
N LEU A 106 -11.72 0.65 0.08
CA LEU A 106 -10.95 -0.37 -0.62
C LEU A 106 -10.17 -1.18 0.40
N LEU A 107 -10.13 -2.49 0.19
CA LEU A 107 -9.33 -3.40 0.98
C LEU A 107 -8.07 -3.77 0.20
N LEU A 108 -6.90 -3.61 0.80
CA LEU A 108 -5.62 -4.07 0.29
C LEU A 108 -5.16 -5.26 1.12
N THR A 109 -4.87 -6.39 0.47
CA THR A 109 -4.34 -7.60 1.10
C THR A 109 -2.92 -7.85 0.61
N LEU A 110 -1.99 -7.94 1.55
CA LEU A 110 -0.62 -8.35 1.32
C LEU A 110 -0.51 -9.86 1.50
N VAL A 111 -0.14 -10.56 0.42
CA VAL A 111 0.11 -12.00 0.48
C VAL A 111 1.61 -12.23 0.41
N TYR A 112 2.14 -12.90 1.42
CA TYR A 112 3.56 -13.23 1.52
C TYR A 112 3.76 -14.74 1.38
N ASP A 113 4.24 -15.17 0.20
CA ASP A 113 4.56 -16.58 -0.10
C ASP A 113 6.03 -16.73 -0.57
N GLY A 114 6.96 -16.03 0.10
CA GLY A 114 8.37 -15.92 -0.31
C GLY A 114 8.64 -14.93 -1.45
N ARG A 115 7.63 -14.60 -2.25
CA ARG A 115 7.55 -13.37 -3.07
C ARG A 115 6.33 -12.59 -2.58
N LEU A 116 6.49 -11.31 -2.24
CA LEU A 116 5.35 -10.50 -1.79
C LEU A 116 4.47 -10.11 -2.98
N ALA A 117 3.19 -10.45 -2.92
CA ALA A 117 2.16 -10.01 -3.85
C ALA A 117 1.17 -9.04 -3.16
N ILE A 118 0.75 -8.02 -3.90
CA ILE A 118 -0.22 -7.02 -3.45
C ILE A 118 -1.53 -7.28 -4.19
N TYR A 119 -2.60 -7.50 -3.44
CA TYR A 119 -3.96 -7.63 -3.95
C TYR A 119 -4.84 -6.54 -3.37
N TYR A 120 -5.89 -6.17 -4.09
CA TYR A 120 -6.91 -5.28 -3.57
C TYR A 120 -8.31 -5.67 -4.07
N SER A 121 -9.32 -5.30 -3.29
CA SER A 121 -10.74 -5.54 -3.59
C SER A 121 -11.58 -4.35 -3.10
N HIS A 122 -12.75 -4.16 -3.71
CA HIS A 122 -13.68 -3.13 -3.27
C HIS A 122 -14.47 -3.61 -2.05
N LEU A 123 -14.58 -2.76 -1.03
CA LEU A 123 -15.48 -3.02 0.08
C LEU A 123 -16.80 -2.29 -0.17
N VAL A 124 -17.84 -3.04 -0.53
CA VAL A 124 -19.20 -2.50 -0.66
C VAL A 124 -19.88 -2.64 0.70
N LEU A 125 -20.06 -1.51 1.40
CA LEU A 125 -20.82 -1.48 2.64
C LEU A 125 -22.32 -1.60 2.33
N LEU A 126 -22.89 -2.80 2.51
CA LEU A 126 -24.34 -2.97 2.56
C LEU A 126 -24.77 -2.84 4.02
N LEU A 127 -25.31 -1.68 4.40
CA LEU A 127 -25.88 -1.44 5.72
C LEU A 127 -27.03 -2.43 5.97
N VAL A 128 -26.77 -3.52 6.69
CA VAL A 128 -27.83 -4.30 7.32
C VAL A 128 -28.07 -3.74 8.71
N THR A 129 -29.32 -3.35 8.94
CA THR A 129 -29.83 -2.63 10.10
C THR A 129 -29.82 -3.47 11.38
N TYR A 130 -29.72 -2.76 12.51
CA TYR A 130 -29.78 -3.21 13.92
C TYR A 130 -28.52 -3.86 14.51
N GLY A 131 -27.53 -3.03 14.84
CA GLY A 131 -26.63 -3.26 15.98
C GLY A 131 -25.33 -4.02 15.69
N SER A 132 -25.03 -4.38 14.45
CA SER A 132 -23.75 -4.98 14.08
C SER A 132 -23.34 -4.57 12.65
N ALA A 133 -22.18 -3.96 12.50
CA ALA A 133 -21.60 -3.69 11.18
C ALA A 133 -21.06 -5.01 10.62
N VAL A 134 -21.76 -5.58 9.64
CA VAL A 134 -21.29 -6.76 8.90
C VAL A 134 -20.60 -6.28 7.64
N PHE A 135 -19.30 -6.51 7.54
CA PHE A 135 -18.51 -6.26 6.33
C PHE A 135 -18.66 -7.46 5.41
N ILE A 136 -19.29 -7.28 4.24
CA ILE A 136 -19.35 -8.33 3.22
C ILE A 136 -18.22 -8.06 2.22
N LEU A 137 -17.24 -8.96 2.18
CA LEU A 137 -16.20 -8.99 1.17
C LEU A 137 -16.74 -9.72 -0.06
N PHE A 138 -16.79 -9.06 -1.21
CA PHE A 138 -17.00 -9.75 -2.48
C PHE A 138 -15.62 -10.21 -3.00
N ASN A 139 -15.50 -11.52 -3.27
CA ASN A 139 -14.35 -12.13 -3.93
C ASN A 139 -14.45 -11.95 -5.44
#